data_AF-A0AAV2Q9X9-F1
#
_entry.id   AF-A0AAV2Q9X9-F1
#
_cell.length_a   1.000
_cell.length_b   1.000
_cell.length_c   1.000
_cell.angle_alpha   90.00
_cell.angle_beta   90.00
_cell.angle_gamma   90.00
#
_symmetry.space_group_name_H-M   'P 1'
#
loop_
_entity.id
_entity.type
_entity.pdbx_description
1 polymer ?
#
loop_
_entity_poly.entity_id
_entity_poly.type
_entity_poly.pdbx_seq_one_letter_code
_entity_poly.pdbx_strand_id
1 'polypeptide(L)'
;ETDFWQVNFHNDNVSWSTINKEINDIPWHILFNEKNTETCINILLSCLLMLCIKLIPRKKPRSKSKIPRERKKLLNRMKMLKREKHRTYSKIKEKMLEKKIHETESMLIHHRKEERRTKEKKVIENMKNNQKVLFDYINKQKDRDAKIGPFKIQNEYIYD
;
A
#
# COMPACT_ATOMS: atom_id res chain seq x y z
N GLU A 1 -0.96 -15.09 -18.97
CA GLU A 1 -0.94 -13.87 -19.80
C GLU A 1 0.15 -12.92 -19.33
N THR A 2 1.16 -12.73 -20.17
CA THR A 2 2.13 -11.64 -20.06
C THR A 2 1.49 -10.39 -20.67
N ASP A 3 1.59 -9.26 -19.99
CA ASP A 3 0.90 -8.03 -20.41
C ASP A 3 1.76 -6.80 -20.07
N PHE A 4 1.65 -5.74 -20.88
CA PHE A 4 2.41 -4.48 -20.72
C PHE A 4 2.17 -3.82 -19.35
N TRP A 5 1.05 -4.13 -18.70
CA TRP A 5 0.76 -3.66 -17.35
C TRP A 5 1.79 -4.12 -16.29
N GLN A 6 2.55 -5.18 -16.56
CA GLN A 6 3.52 -5.76 -15.65
C GLN A 6 4.89 -5.06 -15.65
N VAL A 7 5.20 -4.23 -16.67
CA VAL A 7 6.51 -3.57 -16.81
C VAL A 7 6.48 -2.11 -16.36
N ASN A 8 7.57 -1.60 -15.78
CA ASN A 8 7.68 -0.24 -15.27
C ASN A 8 8.40 0.69 -16.24
N PHE A 9 7.67 1.26 -17.20
CA PHE A 9 8.21 2.21 -18.19
C PHE A 9 8.75 3.51 -17.59
N HIS A 10 8.36 3.87 -16.37
CA HIS A 10 8.79 5.08 -15.69
C HIS A 10 10.01 4.85 -14.78
N ASN A 11 10.70 3.72 -14.92
CA ASN A 11 11.92 3.48 -14.17
C ASN A 11 13.08 4.24 -14.83
N ASP A 12 13.84 5.01 -14.05
CA ASP A 12 14.98 5.80 -14.53
C ASP A 12 16.08 4.92 -15.15
N ASN A 13 16.12 3.63 -14.80
CA ASN A 13 17.10 2.66 -15.31
C ASN A 13 16.72 2.01 -16.65
N VAL A 14 15.69 2.50 -17.36
CA VAL A 14 15.30 1.94 -18.67
C VAL A 14 16.23 2.45 -19.76
N SER A 15 16.97 1.55 -20.41
CA SER A 15 17.84 1.88 -21.54
C SER A 15 17.09 1.89 -22.87
N TRP A 16 16.41 3.01 -23.14
CA TRP A 16 15.66 3.21 -24.39
C TRP A 16 16.51 3.04 -25.65
N SER A 17 17.80 3.39 -25.58
CA SER A 17 18.75 3.19 -26.68
C SER A 17 18.91 1.71 -27.05
N THR A 18 18.99 0.82 -26.07
CA THR A 18 19.07 -0.64 -26.27
C THR A 18 17.78 -1.18 -26.87
N ILE A 19 16.64 -0.73 -26.35
CA ILE A 19 15.31 -1.15 -26.84
C ILE A 19 15.13 -0.76 -28.30
N ASN A 20 15.46 0.49 -28.67
CA ASN A 20 15.35 0.96 -30.04
C ASN A 20 16.25 0.17 -31.00
N LYS A 21 17.46 -0.18 -30.55
CA LYS A 21 18.36 -1.01 -31.35
C LYS A 21 17.75 -2.39 -31.62
N GLU A 22 17.29 -3.08 -30.58
CA GLU A 22 16.67 -4.40 -30.69
C GLU A 22 15.40 -4.38 -31.55
N ILE A 23 14.61 -3.30 -31.52
CA ILE A 23 13.43 -3.14 -32.39
C ILE A 23 13.83 -3.00 -33.87
N ASN A 24 14.90 -2.25 -34.15
CA ASN A 24 15.40 -2.05 -35.51
C ASN A 24 16.07 -3.30 -36.08
N ASP A 25 16.67 -4.13 -35.23
CA ASP A 25 17.32 -5.38 -35.61
C ASP A 25 16.31 -6.50 -35.95
N ILE A 26 15.02 -6.32 -35.66
CA ILE A 26 13.97 -7.30 -36.01
C ILE A 26 13.67 -7.24 -37.51
N PRO A 27 13.69 -8.38 -38.24
CA PRO A 27 13.39 -8.43 -39.66
C PRO A 27 11.87 -8.37 -39.92
N TRP A 28 11.27 -7.20 -39.73
CA TRP A 28 9.83 -6.96 -39.89
C TRP A 28 9.27 -7.39 -41.26
N HIS A 29 10.05 -7.17 -42.32
CA HIS A 29 9.67 -7.53 -43.69
C HIS A 29 9.40 -9.04 -43.85
N ILE A 30 10.19 -9.90 -43.18
CA ILE A 30 9.98 -11.35 -43.20
C ILE A 30 8.77 -11.72 -42.34
N LEU A 31 8.63 -11.07 -41.19
CA LEU A 31 7.58 -11.38 -40.23
C LEU A 31 6.18 -11.00 -40.73
N PHE A 32 6.08 -9.95 -41.54
CA PHE A 32 4.81 -9.43 -42.08
C PHE A 32 4.48 -9.96 -43.48
N ASN A 33 5.42 -10.62 -44.16
CA ASN A 33 5.17 -11.11 -45.52
C ASN A 33 3.96 -12.07 -45.55
N GLU A 34 3.08 -11.88 -46.53
CA GLU A 34 1.88 -12.70 -46.79
C GLU A 34 0.85 -12.78 -45.66
N LYS A 35 0.92 -11.89 -44.67
CA LYS A 35 -0.03 -11.85 -43.54
C LYS A 35 -1.02 -10.72 -43.67
N ASN A 36 -2.22 -10.94 -43.14
CA ASN A 36 -3.22 -9.88 -43.03
C ASN A 36 -2.79 -8.85 -41.97
N THR A 37 -3.33 -7.64 -42.08
CA THR A 37 -3.01 -6.52 -41.19
C THR A 37 -3.21 -6.86 -39.71
N GLU A 38 -4.28 -7.59 -39.38
CA GLU A 38 -4.59 -8.00 -38.01
C GLU A 38 -3.52 -8.92 -37.42
N THR A 39 -3.08 -9.92 -38.18
CA THR A 39 -2.01 -10.83 -37.76
C THR A 39 -0.69 -10.09 -37.63
N CYS A 40 -0.38 -9.15 -38.53
CA CYS A 40 0.81 -8.31 -38.43
C CYS A 40 0.81 -7.46 -37.15
N ILE A 41 -0.33 -6.88 -36.76
CA ILE A 41 -0.47 -6.12 -35.51
C ILE A 41 -0.25 -7.03 -34.29
N ASN A 42 -0.84 -8.22 -34.29
CA ASN A 42 -0.66 -9.18 -33.19
C ASN A 42 0.81 -9.61 -33.04
N ILE A 43 1.49 -9.86 -34.17
CA ILE A 43 2.92 -10.18 -34.18
C ILE A 43 3.72 -9.01 -33.61
N LEU A 44 3.49 -7.79 -34.10
CA LEU A 44 4.15 -6.58 -33.62
C LEU A 44 4.00 -6.42 -32.11
N LEU A 45 2.76 -6.48 -31.60
CA LEU A 45 2.48 -6.35 -30.17
C LEU A 45 3.15 -7.44 -29.35
N SER A 46 3.17 -8.69 -29.84
CA SER A 46 3.83 -9.80 -29.15
C SER A 46 5.35 -9.63 -29.08
N CYS A 47 5.99 -9.19 -30.17
CA CYS A 47 7.42 -8.92 -30.23
C CYS A 47 7.80 -7.77 -29.29
N LEU A 48 7.05 -6.66 -29.35
CA LEU A 48 7.27 -5.51 -28.47
C LEU A 48 7.09 -5.89 -27.00
N LEU A 49 6.05 -6.67 -26.68
CA LEU A 49 5.80 -7.14 -25.32
C LEU A 49 6.95 -8.00 -24.79
N MET A 50 7.47 -8.93 -25.61
CA MET A 50 8.59 -9.79 -25.23
C MET A 50 9.87 -8.99 -24.99
N LEU A 51 10.17 -8.00 -25.85
CA LEU A 51 11.29 -7.09 -25.66
C LEU A 51 11.13 -6.27 -24.38
N CYS A 52 9.95 -5.68 -24.17
CA CYS A 52 9.66 -4.91 -22.96
C CYS A 52 9.81 -5.76 -21.69
N ILE A 53 9.32 -7.00 -21.66
CA ILE A 53 9.46 -7.87 -20.48
C ILE A 53 10.92 -8.25 -20.21
N LYS A 54 11.73 -8.41 -21.26
CA LYS A 54 13.15 -8.76 -21.15
C LYS A 54 14.00 -7.60 -20.65
N LEU A 55 13.75 -6.39 -21.17
CA LEU A 55 14.63 -5.24 -20.98
C LEU A 55 14.13 -4.25 -19.92
N ILE A 56 12.82 -4.22 -19.66
CA ILE A 56 12.22 -3.26 -18.73
C ILE A 56 11.97 -3.93 -17.38
N PRO A 57 12.41 -3.31 -16.27
CA PRO A 57 12.12 -3.82 -14.94
C PRO A 57 10.62 -3.99 -14.70
N ARG A 58 10.24 -5.12 -14.10
CA ARG A 58 8.83 -5.36 -13.72
C ARG A 58 8.37 -4.39 -12.63
N LYS A 59 7.10 -4.00 -12.67
CA LYS A 59 6.45 -3.28 -11.57
C LYS A 59 6.53 -4.14 -10.32
N LYS A 60 6.98 -3.54 -9.22
CA LYS A 60 6.95 -4.21 -7.91
C LYS A 60 5.49 -4.47 -7.54
N PRO A 61 5.14 -5.68 -7.09
CA PRO A 61 3.78 -5.94 -6.62
C PRO A 61 3.48 -4.96 -5.49
N ARG A 62 2.28 -4.35 -5.52
CA ARG A 62 1.83 -3.47 -4.43
C ARG A 62 1.78 -4.33 -3.15
N SER A 63 2.76 -4.14 -2.27
CA SER A 63 2.76 -4.79 -0.97
C SER A 63 1.50 -4.35 -0.24
N LYS A 64 0.59 -5.29 0.06
CA LYS A 64 -0.58 -4.99 0.90
C LYS A 64 -0.02 -4.41 2.19
N SER A 65 -0.44 -3.20 2.54
CA SER A 65 -0.02 -2.50 3.76
C SER A 65 -0.25 -3.41 4.97
N LYS A 66 0.80 -4.10 5.41
CA LYS A 66 0.73 -5.02 6.55
C LYS A 66 0.59 -4.18 7.80
N ILE A 67 -0.43 -4.46 8.61
CA ILE A 67 -0.59 -3.83 9.93
C ILE A 67 0.75 -3.98 10.68
N PRO A 68 1.32 -2.89 11.24
CA PRO A 68 2.57 -2.96 11.98
C PRO A 68 2.52 -4.03 13.06
N ARG A 69 3.64 -4.75 13.26
CA ARG A 69 3.72 -5.88 14.21
C ARG A 69 3.26 -5.48 15.61
N GLU A 70 3.68 -4.32 16.08
CA GLU A 70 3.33 -3.80 17.40
C GLU A 70 1.83 -3.49 17.51
N ARG A 71 1.22 -2.85 16.50
CA ARG A 71 -0.24 -2.65 16.45
C ARG A 71 -1.00 -3.98 16.50
N LYS A 72 -0.52 -5.01 15.79
CA LYS A 72 -1.13 -6.35 15.82
C LYS A 72 -1.07 -6.97 17.22
N LYS A 73 0.05 -6.83 17.93
CA LYS A 73 0.18 -7.29 19.32
C LYS A 73 -0.82 -6.59 20.25
N LEU A 74 -0.93 -5.27 20.14
CA LEU A 74 -1.85 -4.49 20.96
C LEU A 74 -3.33 -4.84 20.69
N LEU A 75 -3.72 -5.02 19.43
CA LEU A 75 -5.07 -5.46 19.05
C LEU A 75 -5.39 -6.87 19.59
N ASN A 76 -4.42 -7.79 19.53
CA ASN A 76 -4.58 -9.12 20.11
C ASN A 76 -4.71 -9.08 21.63
N ARG A 77 -3.87 -8.29 22.31
CA ARG A 77 -3.97 -8.06 23.76
C ARG A 77 -5.35 -7.51 24.12
N MET A 78 -5.84 -6.51 23.38
CA MET A 78 -7.18 -5.94 23.56
C MET A 78 -8.28 -7.01 23.48
N LYS A 79 -8.23 -7.83 22.43
CA LYS A 79 -9.17 -8.93 22.21
C LYS A 79 -9.17 -9.90 23.39
N MET A 80 -8.00 -10.28 23.89
CA MET A 80 -7.87 -11.19 25.02
C MET A 80 -8.41 -10.59 26.32
N LEU A 81 -8.08 -9.33 26.61
CA LEU A 81 -8.57 -8.62 27.80
C LEU A 81 -10.10 -8.45 27.80
N LYS A 82 -10.70 -8.09 26.66
CA LYS A 82 -12.17 -7.99 26.53
C LYS A 82 -12.85 -9.36 26.73
N ARG A 83 -12.26 -10.42 26.19
CA ARG A 83 -12.76 -11.80 26.37
C ARG A 83 -12.63 -12.27 27.82
N GLU A 84 -11.55 -11.92 28.51
CA GLU A 84 -11.36 -12.25 29.93
C GLU A 84 -12.33 -11.46 30.81
N LYS A 85 -12.55 -10.18 30.52
CA LYS A 85 -13.53 -9.33 31.23
C LYS A 85 -14.92 -9.96 31.18
N HIS A 86 -15.36 -10.37 29.99
CA HIS A 86 -16.67 -10.99 29.80
C HIS A 86 -16.88 -12.29 30.60
N ARG A 87 -15.81 -13.04 30.87
CA ARG A 87 -15.87 -14.31 31.63
C ARG A 87 -15.69 -14.12 33.14
N THR A 88 -15.42 -12.91 33.60
CA THR A 88 -15.07 -12.64 34.99
C THR A 88 -16.31 -12.34 35.81
N TYR A 89 -16.51 -13.06 36.92
CA TYR A 89 -17.60 -12.82 37.88
C TYR A 89 -17.19 -11.91 39.05
N SER A 90 -15.88 -11.77 39.31
CA SER A 90 -15.37 -10.94 40.40
C SER A 90 -15.30 -9.46 40.00
N LYS A 91 -16.02 -8.60 40.72
CA LYS A 91 -16.01 -7.14 40.53
C LYS A 91 -14.61 -6.52 40.64
N ILE A 92 -13.75 -7.05 41.52
CA ILE A 92 -12.38 -6.56 41.69
C ILE A 92 -11.55 -6.88 40.44
N LYS A 93 -11.62 -8.13 39.98
CA LYS A 93 -10.89 -8.57 38.78
C LYS A 93 -11.41 -7.86 37.52
N GLU A 94 -12.71 -7.60 37.45
CA GLU A 94 -13.32 -6.83 36.37
C GLU A 94 -12.76 -5.40 36.28
N LYS A 95 -12.69 -4.68 37.41
CA LYS A 95 -12.08 -3.33 37.47
C LYS A 95 -10.62 -3.33 37.03
N MET A 96 -9.84 -4.34 37.45
CA MET A 96 -8.45 -4.48 37.03
C MET A 96 -8.32 -4.72 35.52
N LEU A 97 -9.20 -5.53 34.93
CA LEU A 97 -9.22 -5.79 33.49
C LEU A 97 -9.63 -4.54 32.70
N GLU A 98 -10.57 -3.74 33.20
CA GLU A 98 -10.97 -2.48 32.59
C GLU A 98 -9.81 -1.47 32.56
N LYS A 99 -9.04 -1.37 33.65
CA LYS A 99 -7.81 -0.56 33.67
C LYS A 99 -6.81 -1.01 32.59
N LYS A 100 -6.55 -2.32 32.48
CA LYS A 100 -5.65 -2.89 31.47
C LYS A 100 -6.15 -2.66 30.03
N ILE A 101 -7.47 -2.70 29.82
CA ILE A 101 -8.11 -2.36 28.54
C ILE A 101 -7.81 -0.90 28.21
N HIS A 102 -8.09 0.02 29.12
CA HIS A 102 -7.86 1.45 28.92
C HIS A 102 -6.39 1.80 28.63
N GLU A 103 -5.45 1.18 29.37
CA GLU A 103 -4.02 1.30 29.10
C GLU A 103 -3.67 0.84 27.67
N THR A 104 -4.23 -0.29 27.24
CA THR A 104 -3.98 -0.84 25.89
C THR A 104 -4.61 0.04 24.80
N GLU A 105 -5.77 0.67 25.05
CA GLU A 105 -6.40 1.65 24.15
C GLU A 105 -5.52 2.89 24.01
N SER A 106 -4.98 3.40 25.13
CA SER A 106 -4.06 4.53 25.15
C SER A 106 -2.79 4.25 24.32
N MET A 107 -2.21 3.05 24.45
CA MET A 107 -1.06 2.62 23.64
C MET A 107 -1.39 2.57 22.14
N LEU A 108 -2.58 2.09 21.77
CA LEU A 108 -3.04 2.06 20.37
C LEU A 108 -3.19 3.46 19.78
N ILE A 109 -3.76 4.39 20.56
CA ILE A 109 -3.90 5.80 20.17
C ILE A 109 -2.52 6.42 19.96
N HIS A 110 -1.61 6.24 20.92
CA HIS A 110 -0.25 6.76 20.83
C HIS A 110 0.48 6.23 19.59
N HIS A 111 0.44 4.92 19.34
CA HIS A 111 1.06 4.32 18.16
C HIS A 111 0.47 4.85 16.84
N ARG A 112 -0.85 5.12 16.78
CA ARG A 112 -1.46 5.74 15.58
C ARG A 112 -0.98 7.17 15.39
N LYS A 113 -0.87 7.95 16.47
CA LYS A 113 -0.35 9.33 16.44
C LYS A 113 1.11 9.37 15.95
N GLU A 114 1.97 8.49 16.45
CA GLU A 114 3.36 8.40 16.00
C GLU A 114 3.50 7.99 14.53
N GLU A 115 2.69 7.04 14.05
CA GLU A 115 2.69 6.68 12.63
C GLU A 115 2.23 7.85 11.74
N ARG A 116 1.26 8.65 12.21
CA ARG A 116 0.84 9.87 11.51
C ARG A 116 1.97 10.90 11.46
N ARG A 117 2.57 11.22 12.61
CA ARG A 117 3.68 12.18 12.71
C ARG A 117 4.86 11.80 11.82
N THR A 118 5.25 10.53 11.81
CA THR A 118 6.35 10.03 10.96
C THR A 118 6.02 10.12 9.47
N LYS A 119 4.76 9.88 9.08
CA LYS A 119 4.31 10.08 7.70
C LYS A 119 4.31 11.56 7.31
N GLU A 120 3.82 12.44 8.18
CA GLU A 120 3.79 13.89 7.95
C GLU A 120 5.20 14.47 7.78
N LYS A 121 6.15 14.08 8.65
CA LYS A 121 7.57 14.45 8.49
C LYS A 121 8.13 14.06 7.13
N LYS A 122 7.87 12.82 6.69
CA LYS A 122 8.28 12.35 5.35
C LYS A 122 7.64 13.15 4.22
N VAL A 123 6.38 13.55 4.36
CA VAL A 123 5.72 14.39 3.34
C VAL A 123 6.38 15.76 3.28
N ILE A 124 6.67 16.38 4.42
CA ILE A 124 7.36 17.68 4.51
C ILE A 124 8.77 17.62 3.89
N GLU A 125 9.49 16.52 4.10
CA GLU A 125 10.81 16.32 3.49
C GLU A 125 10.71 16.15 1.97
N ASN A 126 9.77 15.34 1.50
CA ASN A 126 9.64 15.02 0.07
C ASN A 126 8.95 16.11 -0.75
N MET A 127 8.10 16.93 -0.14
CA MET A 127 7.38 18.00 -0.86
C MET A 127 8.33 19.07 -1.40
N LYS A 128 9.52 19.22 -0.81
CA LYS A 128 10.58 20.11 -1.32
C LYS A 128 11.00 19.75 -2.75
N ASN A 129 11.05 18.46 -3.04
CA ASN A 129 11.46 17.94 -4.35
C ASN A 129 10.26 17.66 -5.27
N ASN A 130 9.10 17.29 -4.70
CA ASN A 130 7.89 17.00 -5.46
C ASN A 130 6.64 17.48 -4.70
N GLN A 131 6.12 18.63 -5.10
CA GLN A 131 4.94 19.26 -4.48
C GLN A 131 3.67 18.39 -4.57
N LYS A 132 3.55 17.49 -5.57
CA LYS A 132 2.39 16.58 -5.70
C LYS A 132 2.21 15.65 -4.51
N VAL A 133 3.30 15.34 -3.80
CA VAL A 133 3.28 14.47 -2.61
C VAL A 133 2.37 15.02 -1.51
N LEU A 134 2.28 16.35 -1.38
CA LEU A 134 1.38 16.99 -0.41
C LEU A 134 -0.09 16.77 -0.79
N PHE A 135 -0.44 17.01 -2.05
CA PHE A 135 -1.80 16.82 -2.54
C PHE A 135 -2.24 15.35 -2.43
N ASP A 136 -1.35 14.41 -2.78
CA ASP A 136 -1.59 12.98 -2.58
C ASP A 136 -1.82 12.62 -1.11
N TYR A 137 -1.08 13.26 -0.20
CA TYR A 137 -1.26 13.06 1.24
C TYR A 137 -2.63 13.58 1.70
N ILE A 138 -3.00 14.81 1.32
CA ILE A 138 -4.27 15.45 1.69
C ILE A 138 -5.46 14.63 1.15
N ASN A 139 -5.43 14.25 -0.13
CA ASN A 139 -6.49 13.45 -0.74
C ASN A 139 -6.67 12.11 0.00
N LYS A 140 -5.57 11.45 0.39
CA LYS A 140 -5.62 10.23 1.21
C LYS A 140 -6.16 10.43 2.63
N GLN A 141 -6.15 11.65 3.18
CA GLN A 141 -6.77 11.93 4.47
C GLN A 141 -8.25 12.27 4.32
N LYS A 142 -8.65 12.93 3.23
CA LYS A 142 -10.05 13.26 2.94
C LYS A 142 -10.94 12.00 2.92
N ASP A 143 -10.43 10.92 2.34
CA ASP A 143 -11.16 9.65 2.22
C ASP A 143 -11.02 8.73 3.44
N ARG A 144 -10.34 9.18 4.51
CA ARG A 144 -10.23 8.39 5.73
C ARG A 144 -11.39 8.69 6.64
N ASP A 145 -12.09 7.64 7.02
CA ASP A 145 -12.99 7.69 8.16
C ASP A 145 -12.16 8.02 9.42
N ALA A 146 -12.28 9.27 9.88
CA ALA A 146 -11.63 9.75 11.09
C ALA A 146 -12.23 9.13 12.34
N LYS A 147 -13.44 8.56 12.22
CA LYS A 147 -14.17 7.92 13.30
C LYS A 147 -13.45 6.65 13.69
N ILE A 148 -12.67 6.75 14.74
CA ILE A 148 -12.31 5.57 15.49
C ILE A 148 -13.56 5.23 16.30
N GLY A 149 -14.13 4.05 16.07
CA GLY A 149 -15.33 3.60 16.79
C GLY A 149 -15.25 3.87 18.30
N PRO A 150 -16.40 4.00 18.97
CA PRO A 150 -16.53 4.75 20.21
C PRO A 150 -15.52 4.32 21.28
N PHE A 151 -14.72 5.28 21.74
CA PHE A 151 -13.79 5.08 22.83
C PHE A 151 -14.42 5.47 24.16
N LYS A 152 -14.15 4.69 25.21
CA LYS A 152 -14.53 5.06 26.57
C LYS A 152 -13.52 6.03 27.14
N ILE A 153 -13.92 7.29 27.29
CA ILE A 153 -13.22 8.24 28.16
C ILE A 153 -14.14 8.45 29.37
N GLN A 154 -13.65 8.16 30.57
CA GLN A 154 -14.38 8.39 31.82
C GLN A 154 -15.80 7.77 31.86
N ASN A 155 -15.96 6.53 31.39
CA ASN A 155 -17.23 5.79 31.24
C ASN A 155 -18.22 6.31 30.19
N GLU A 156 -17.92 7.38 29.48
CA GLU A 156 -18.73 7.85 28.36
C GLU A 156 -18.13 7.42 27.02
N TYR A 157 -19.00 7.02 26.10
CA TYR A 157 -18.60 6.74 24.72
C TYR A 157 -18.50 8.06 23.98
N ILE A 158 -17.28 8.46 23.64
CA ILE A 158 -17.06 9.60 22.77
C ILE A 158 -17.14 9.12 21.33
N TYR A 159 -18.07 9.71 20.58
CA TYR A 159 -18.19 9.58 19.14
C TYR A 159 -17.55 10.82 18.52
N ASP A 160 -16.48 10.63 17.74
CA ASP A 160 -16.02 11.64 16.78
C ASP A 160 -16.96 11.69 15.56
#